data_AF-Q7DD41-F1
#
_entry.id   AF-Q7DD41-F1
#
_cell.length_a   1.000
_cell.length_b   1.000
_cell.length_c   1.000
_cell.angle_alpha   90.00
_cell.angle_beta   90.00
_cell.angle_gamma   90.00
#
_symmetry.space_group_name_H-M   'P 1'
#
loop_
_entity.id
_entity.type
_entity.pdbx_description
1 polymer ?
#
loop_
_entity_poly.entity_id
_entity_poly.type
_entity_poly.pdbx_seq_one_letter_code
_entity_poly.pdbx_strand_id
1 'polypeptide(L)'
;MLNEIFEIYSRQGESLIGIGIREAALPVPIAIDILNLFINERILVLGGDIYIKKDNYFYQTYDNWYYEGSNLFNSIDKAMHYLSQIKLENAYVSFVLKFI
;
A
#
# COMPACT_ATOMS: atom_id res chain seq x y z
N MET A 1 13.77 -10.44 4.45
CA MET A 1 12.67 -9.57 4.94
C MET A 1 11.45 -9.66 4.03
N LEU A 2 11.55 -10.23 2.83
CA LEU A 2 10.40 -10.53 1.99
C LEU A 2 9.37 -11.45 2.67
N ASN A 3 9.85 -12.45 3.42
CA ASN A 3 8.97 -13.31 4.23
C ASN A 3 8.18 -12.51 5.29
N GLU A 4 8.78 -11.46 5.85
CA GLU A 4 8.12 -10.58 6.82
C GLU A 4 7.03 -9.75 6.15
N ILE A 5 7.31 -9.21 4.95
CA ILE A 5 6.29 -8.56 4.12
C ILE A 5 5.13 -9.54 3.86
N PHE A 6 5.42 -10.77 3.42
CA PHE A 6 4.37 -11.77 3.18
C PHE A 6 3.60 -12.14 4.44
N GLU A 7 4.26 -12.27 5.59
CA GLU A 7 3.58 -12.54 6.86
C GLU A 7 2.62 -11.40 7.21
N ILE A 8 3.04 -10.14 7.04
CA ILE A 8 2.20 -8.98 7.31
C ILE A 8 0.99 -8.95 6.38
N TYR A 9 1.17 -9.17 5.08
CA TYR A 9 0.05 -9.30 4.15
C TYR A 9 -0.87 -10.49 4.51
N SER A 10 -0.31 -11.62 4.94
CA SER A 10 -1.11 -12.79 5.33
C SER A 10 -1.95 -12.55 6.59
N ARG A 11 -1.49 -11.68 7.51
CA ARG A 11 -2.14 -11.45 8.81
C ARG A 11 -3.04 -10.23 8.83
N GLN A 12 -2.66 -9.18 8.11
CA GLN A 12 -3.28 -7.85 8.16
C GLN A 12 -3.84 -7.42 6.80
N GLY A 13 -3.45 -8.08 5.71
CA GLY A 13 -3.96 -7.79 4.38
C GLY A 13 -5.38 -8.31 4.19
N GLU A 14 -6.18 -7.54 3.48
CA GLU A 14 -7.55 -7.88 3.14
C GLU A 14 -7.74 -7.99 1.64
N SER A 15 -8.41 -9.05 1.20
CA SER A 15 -8.64 -9.29 -0.22
C SER A 15 -9.66 -8.31 -0.80
N LEU A 16 -9.32 -7.72 -1.95
CA LEU A 16 -10.22 -6.88 -2.74
C LEU A 16 -11.07 -7.68 -3.74
N ILE A 17 -11.04 -9.02 -3.68
CA ILE A 17 -11.76 -9.87 -4.65
C ILE A 17 -13.27 -9.65 -4.64
N GLY A 18 -13.82 -9.24 -3.48
CA GLY A 18 -15.25 -8.91 -3.33
C GLY A 18 -15.72 -7.73 -4.19
N ILE A 19 -14.80 -6.90 -4.68
CA ILE A 19 -15.08 -5.80 -5.61
C ILE A 19 -14.47 -6.05 -7.01
N GLY A 20 -14.06 -7.29 -7.30
CA GLY A 20 -13.54 -7.69 -8.61
C GLY A 20 -12.05 -7.44 -8.82
N ILE A 21 -11.31 -7.01 -7.79
CA ILE A 21 -9.87 -6.70 -7.88
C ILE A 21 -9.06 -7.85 -7.27
N ARG A 22 -8.10 -8.39 -8.04
CA ARG A 22 -7.28 -9.55 -7.62
C ARG A 22 -6.03 -9.12 -6.84
N GLU A 23 -6.23 -8.28 -5.85
CA GLU A 23 -5.17 -7.74 -5.01
C GLU A 23 -5.56 -7.80 -3.53
N ALA A 24 -4.61 -7.47 -2.65
CA ALA A 24 -4.84 -7.32 -1.23
C ALA A 24 -4.44 -5.91 -0.80
N ALA A 25 -5.26 -5.30 0.05
CA ALA A 25 -4.98 -3.98 0.60
C ALA A 25 -4.61 -4.09 2.09
N LEU A 26 -3.66 -3.27 2.53
CA LEU A 26 -3.26 -3.16 3.93
C LEU A 26 -3.92 -1.94 4.57
N PRO A 27 -4.27 -2.00 5.87
CA PRO A 27 -4.62 -0.79 6.62
C PRO A 27 -3.49 0.24 6.49
N VAL A 28 -3.82 1.51 6.23
CA VAL A 28 -2.82 2.57 6.01
C VAL A 28 -1.75 2.65 7.11
N PRO A 29 -2.07 2.55 8.43
CA PRO A 29 -1.04 2.54 9.47
C PRO A 29 -0.04 1.39 9.32
N ILE A 30 -0.51 0.19 9.00
CA ILE A 30 0.35 -0.97 8.78
C ILE A 30 1.17 -0.80 7.49
N ALA A 31 0.56 -0.24 6.45
CA ALA A 31 1.24 0.04 5.20
C ALA A 31 2.42 1.02 5.38
N ILE A 32 2.24 2.04 6.24
CA ILE A 32 3.30 2.98 6.64
C ILE A 32 4.45 2.24 7.34
N ASP A 33 4.15 1.37 8.31
CA ASP A 33 5.16 0.66 9.10
C ASP A 33 6.07 -0.22 8.22
N ILE A 34 5.54 -0.81 7.16
CA ILE A 34 6.30 -1.75 6.31
C ILE A 34 7.10 -1.08 5.20
N LEU A 35 6.95 0.22 4.95
CA LEU A 35 7.64 0.90 3.84
C LEU A 35 9.17 0.74 3.90
N ASN A 36 9.75 0.70 5.10
CA ASN A 36 11.19 0.46 5.26
C ASN A 36 11.62 -0.96 4.88
N LEU A 37 10.73 -1.95 4.97
CA LEU A 37 11.01 -3.32 4.52
C LEU A 37 11.19 -3.37 2.99
N PHE A 38 10.49 -2.51 2.24
CA PHE A 38 10.65 -2.41 0.78
C PHE A 38 12.02 -1.88 0.37
N ILE A 39 12.65 -1.00 1.18
CA ILE A 39 14.03 -0.55 0.94
C ILE A 39 14.99 -1.75 0.96
N ASN A 40 14.85 -2.57 1.99
CA ASN A 40 15.72 -3.71 2.22
C ASN A 40 15.57 -4.80 1.14
N GLU A 41 14.38 -4.91 0.56
CA GLU A 41 14.07 -5.86 -0.51
C GLU A 41 14.19 -5.27 -1.92
N ARG A 42 14.70 -4.03 -2.05
CA ARG A 42 14.87 -3.32 -3.32
C ARG A 42 13.56 -3.26 -4.14
N ILE A 43 12.46 -2.91 -3.49
CA ILE A 43 11.14 -2.77 -4.09
C ILE A 43 10.79 -1.28 -4.20
N LEU A 44 10.55 -0.80 -5.42
CA LEU A 44 9.99 0.52 -5.67
C LEU A 44 8.49 0.53 -5.42
N VAL A 45 8.01 1.58 -4.73
CA VAL A 45 6.58 1.90 -4.63
C VAL A 45 6.26 2.92 -5.72
N LEU A 46 5.51 2.49 -6.74
CA LEU A 46 5.15 3.33 -7.89
C LEU A 46 3.84 4.10 -7.68
N GLY A 47 3.14 3.84 -6.58
CA GLY A 47 1.83 4.40 -6.26
C GLY A 47 0.97 3.37 -5.55
N GLY A 48 -0.33 3.60 -5.56
CA GLY A 48 -1.29 2.64 -5.04
C GLY A 48 -2.70 3.20 -5.01
N ASP A 49 -3.67 2.31 -4.96
CA ASP A 49 -5.08 2.66 -4.84
C ASP A 49 -5.47 2.72 -3.37
N ILE A 50 -6.19 3.79 -2.99
CA ILE A 50 -6.75 3.96 -1.66
C ILE A 50 -8.21 3.50 -1.64
N TYR A 51 -8.55 2.79 -0.57
CA TYR A 51 -9.88 2.27 -0.32
C TYR A 51 -10.36 2.65 1.07
N ILE A 52 -11.65 2.91 1.21
CA ILE A 52 -12.31 3.00 2.52
C ILE A 52 -13.10 1.71 2.72
N LYS A 53 -12.93 1.07 3.88
CA LYS A 53 -13.74 -0.09 4.26
C LYS A 53 -14.94 0.37 5.08
N LYS A 54 -16.15 0.05 4.61
CA LYS A 54 -17.42 0.31 5.31
C LYS A 54 -18.35 -0.89 5.18
N ASP A 55 -18.94 -1.33 6.29
CA ASP A 55 -19.88 -2.46 6.33
C ASP A 55 -19.33 -3.74 5.64
N ASN A 56 -18.02 -3.97 5.78
CA ASN A 56 -17.26 -5.05 5.14
C ASN A 56 -17.14 -4.98 3.60
N TYR A 57 -17.45 -3.84 2.99
CA TYR A 57 -17.22 -3.54 1.58
C TYR A 57 -16.12 -2.48 1.40
N PHE A 58 -15.35 -2.62 0.34
CA PHE A 58 -14.33 -1.65 -0.06
C PHE A 58 -14.87 -0.67 -1.09
N TYR A 59 -14.58 0.61 -0.89
CA TYR A 59 -14.93 1.70 -1.79
C TYR A 59 -13.67 2.43 -2.22
N GLN A 60 -13.46 2.58 -3.52
CA GLN A 60 -12.35 3.38 -4.04
C GLN A 60 -12.54 4.86 -3.74
N THR A 61 -11.45 5.53 -3.41
CA THR A 61 -11.43 6.99 -3.21
C THR A 61 -10.97 7.75 -4.45
N TYR A 62 -10.58 7.04 -5.52
CA TYR A 62 -10.09 7.60 -6.79
C TYR A 62 -8.91 8.56 -6.63
N ASP A 63 -8.07 8.27 -5.64
CA ASP A 63 -6.85 9.00 -5.38
C ASP A 63 -5.85 8.85 -6.52
N ASN A 64 -5.12 9.93 -6.82
CA ASN A 64 -4.17 9.99 -7.92
C ASN A 64 -2.79 10.37 -7.39
N TRP A 65 -2.04 9.37 -6.89
CA TRP A 65 -0.65 9.53 -6.52
C TRP A 65 0.19 8.42 -7.15
N TYR A 66 1.34 8.79 -7.69
CA TYR A 66 2.23 7.87 -8.39
C TYR A 66 3.68 8.37 -8.36
N TYR A 67 4.64 7.48 -8.59
CA TYR A 67 6.06 7.75 -8.68
C TYR A 67 6.62 7.18 -9.99
N GLU A 68 7.20 8.05 -10.83
CA GLU A 68 7.73 7.66 -12.16
C GLU A 68 9.25 7.51 -12.19
N GLY A 69 9.93 7.75 -11.06
CA GLY A 69 11.38 7.66 -10.99
C GLY A 69 11.89 6.24 -10.76
N SER A 70 13.21 6.12 -10.59
CA SER A 70 13.89 4.85 -10.33
C SER A 70 14.68 4.84 -9.02
N ASN A 71 14.60 5.91 -8.22
CA ASN A 71 15.31 6.00 -6.96
C ASN A 71 14.46 5.38 -5.84
N LEU A 72 15.04 4.38 -5.17
CA LEU A 72 14.37 3.61 -4.13
C LEU A 72 13.89 4.47 -2.96
N PHE A 73 14.79 5.25 -2.36
CA PHE A 73 14.47 6.09 -1.23
C PHE A 73 13.42 7.15 -1.59
N ASN A 74 13.55 7.79 -2.76
CA ASN A 74 12.55 8.77 -3.21
C ASN A 74 11.16 8.15 -3.42
N SER A 75 11.09 6.90 -3.88
CA SER A 75 9.80 6.19 -4.03
C SER A 75 9.13 5.95 -2.68
N ILE A 76 9.93 5.58 -1.67
CA ILE A 76 9.47 5.33 -0.30
C ILE A 76 9.08 6.62 0.40
N ASP A 77 9.89 7.67 0.29
CA ASP A 77 9.59 8.99 0.87
C ASP A 77 8.29 9.57 0.29
N LYS A 78 8.06 9.40 -1.02
CA LYS A 78 6.81 9.84 -1.67
C LYS A 78 5.60 9.06 -1.15
N ALA A 79 5.71 7.74 -0.99
CA ALA A 79 4.66 6.91 -0.43
C ALA A 79 4.37 7.27 1.04
N MET A 80 5.41 7.42 1.85
CA MET A 80 5.31 7.83 3.25
C MET A 80 4.61 9.18 3.39
N HIS A 81 5.05 10.17 2.61
CA HIS A 81 4.45 11.51 2.62
C HIS A 81 2.96 11.46 2.29
N TYR A 82 2.59 10.77 1.22
CA TYR A 82 1.21 10.67 0.78
C TYR A 82 0.33 9.94 1.80
N LEU A 83 0.75 8.75 2.26
CA LEU A 83 -0.03 7.96 3.22
C LEU A 83 -0.19 8.67 4.56
N SER A 84 0.82 9.42 5.03
CA SER A 84 0.74 10.17 6.29
C SER A 84 -0.31 11.31 6.28
N GLN A 85 -0.76 11.72 5.09
CA GLN A 85 -1.79 12.75 4.92
C GLN A 85 -3.21 12.18 4.97
N ILE A 86 -3.37 10.86 4.87
CA ILE A 86 -4.68 10.21 4.89
C ILE A 86 -5.26 10.26 6.30
N LYS A 87 -6.32 11.04 6.47
CA LYS A 87 -7.08 11.17 7.73
C LYS A 87 -8.37 10.34 7.76
N LEU A 88 -8.57 9.52 6.73
CA LEU A 88 -9.76 8.69 6.59
C LEU A 88 -9.67 7.51 7.54
N GLU A 89 -10.71 7.31 8.35
CA GLU A 89 -10.86 6.09 9.15
C GLU A 89 -11.10 4.89 8.24
N ASN A 90 -10.60 3.72 8.66
CA ASN A 90 -10.69 2.48 7.89
C ASN A 90 -10.16 2.60 6.45
N ALA A 91 -9.09 3.40 6.26
CA ALA A 91 -8.39 3.51 5.01
C ALA A 91 -7.42 2.35 4.80
N TYR A 92 -7.39 1.83 3.58
CA TYR A 92 -6.53 0.75 3.13
C TYR A 92 -5.83 1.17 1.83
N VAL A 93 -4.66 0.59 1.58
CA VAL A 93 -3.89 0.81 0.34
C VAL A 93 -3.52 -0.52 -0.31
N SER A 94 -3.70 -0.62 -1.61
CA SER A 94 -3.05 -1.63 -2.46
C SER A 94 -1.92 -0.94 -3.22
N PHE A 95 -0.67 -1.43 -3.07
CA PHE A 95 0.49 -0.80 -3.71
C PHE A 95 0.74 -1.32 -5.11
N VAL A 96 1.16 -0.41 -6.00
CA VAL A 96 1.80 -0.78 -7.27
C VAL A 96 3.30 -0.88 -7.03
N LEU A 97 3.84 -2.10 -7.08
CA LEU A 97 5.23 -2.41 -6.71
C LEU A 97 6.08 -2.82 -7.92
N LYS A 98 7.36 -2.45 -7.91
CA LYS A 98 8.35 -2.88 -8.90
C LYS A 98 9.65 -3.34 -8.23
N PHE A 99 10.03 -4.58 -8.50
CA PHE A 99 11.29 -5.17 -8.03
C PHE A 99 12.46 -4.69 -8.92
N ILE A 100 13.58 -4.28 -8.32
CA ILE A 100 14.76 -3.73 -9.01
C ILE A 100 16.09 -4.33 -8.55
#